data_AF-A0AAV8C1C2-F1
#
_entry.id   AF-A0AAV8C1C2-F1
#
_cell.length_a   1.000
_cell.length_b   1.000
_cell.length_c   1.000
_cell.angle_alpha   90.00
_cell.angle_beta   90.00
_cell.angle_gamma   90.00
#
_symmetry.space_group_name_H-M   'P 1'
#
loop_
_entity.id
_entity.type
_entity.pdbx_description
1 polymer ?
#
loop_
_entity_poly.entity_id
_entity_poly.type
_entity_poly.pdbx_seq_one_letter_code
_entity_poly.pdbx_strand_id
1 'polypeptide(L)'
;MATQPRRRASTWCCSFSPPPASPDRKLPMKSPAQSANPTPSPNPNPRPFLTRRILSPGRVSPIDSDQIAADLPPTPAPPCVTEEASTDFKFQLKEKGARRGFVVQLLDPGLLCQNSHFFRELIENDTTTVEVDNVDLYKDAIQLIDSTDKDFIASIVKIGVSKAIDLLQVMCTIKFERGILSCLKYIEAAPWTENEEEKLNILFSKIKFKEPIVEDIVLRLNQTADFSSSAEGDLAIHLIQQIANSTNSSARKDVQSLVKGILCDSSVYQKDQTGLNRDSLYQLCNSCLSFLKDLFKGEVSTDTRPLIEQVSSQVENLTWLFEILINNNMAEIFVDLWGSQEELVKLHECYSPMVRYELSRVSVCVFIALGKGKLQCKGDVRTQVFNSWFGPTLLDFGWLKRCPKGLDFRMFEETLGQALLTLPLVQQQRFFEEWFSCFSVRGMECPNLSTAFQVWWRRSFIRSVVHPGRGDHAVTS
;
A
#
# COMPACT_ATOMS: atom_id res chain seq x y z
N MET A 1 -20.92 75.92 9.07
CA MET A 1 -20.61 74.81 9.99
C MET A 1 -19.77 73.80 9.24
N ALA A 2 -18.60 73.43 9.75
CA ALA A 2 -17.64 72.56 9.05
C ALA A 2 -17.40 71.28 9.85
N THR A 3 -17.43 70.13 9.18
CA THR A 3 -17.19 68.81 9.77
C THR A 3 -15.98 68.14 9.10
N GLN A 4 -14.89 68.02 9.86
CA GLN A 4 -13.68 67.31 9.42
C GLN A 4 -13.83 65.78 9.60
N PRO A 5 -13.33 64.95 8.67
CA PRO A 5 -13.20 63.52 8.89
C PRO A 5 -11.94 63.18 9.72
N ARG A 6 -12.10 62.45 10.82
CA ARG A 6 -10.98 61.96 11.65
C ARG A 6 -10.19 60.87 10.90
N ARG A 7 -8.96 61.19 10.48
CA ARG A 7 -7.95 60.17 10.13
C ARG A 7 -7.48 59.46 11.41
N ARG A 8 -7.59 58.13 11.47
CA ARG A 8 -6.85 57.32 12.44
C ARG A 8 -5.59 56.78 11.76
N ALA A 9 -4.44 57.35 12.10
CA ALA A 9 -3.17 56.71 11.84
C ALA A 9 -2.88 55.72 12.98
N SER A 10 -2.61 54.46 12.64
CA SER A 10 -2.01 53.49 13.57
C SER A 10 -0.56 53.27 13.15
N THR A 11 0.34 53.92 13.86
CA THR A 11 1.79 53.79 13.70
C THR A 11 2.25 52.36 13.97
N TRP A 12 3.01 51.80 13.03
CA TRP A 12 3.78 50.58 13.27
C TRP A 12 5.03 50.95 14.06
N CYS A 13 5.23 50.32 15.22
CA CYS A 13 6.46 50.45 16.01
C CYS A 13 7.10 49.07 16.21
N CYS A 14 8.14 48.78 15.45
CA CYS A 14 9.03 47.65 15.72
C CYS A 14 9.95 48.03 16.88
N SER A 15 9.88 47.30 18.00
CA SER A 15 10.82 47.44 19.13
C SER A 15 11.41 46.07 19.44
N PHE A 16 12.72 45.92 19.29
CA PHE A 16 13.43 44.70 19.70
C PHE A 16 13.58 44.68 21.22
N SER A 17 13.19 43.58 21.86
CA SER A 17 13.61 43.20 23.22
C SER A 17 13.49 41.69 23.39
N PRO A 18 14.44 41.03 24.06
CA PRO A 18 14.41 39.57 24.25
C PRO A 18 13.32 39.15 25.25
N PRO A 19 12.78 37.92 25.15
CA PRO A 19 11.70 37.46 26.01
C PRO A 19 12.20 37.16 27.43
N PRO A 20 11.49 37.59 28.49
CA PRO A 20 11.74 37.11 29.85
C PRO A 20 11.23 35.68 30.01
N ALA A 21 11.91 34.87 30.84
CA ALA A 21 11.52 33.50 31.12
C ALA A 21 10.22 33.44 31.94
N SER A 22 9.29 32.56 31.53
CA SER A 22 8.04 32.30 32.26
C SER A 22 8.30 31.48 33.54
N PRO A 23 7.75 31.88 34.70
CA PRO A 23 7.81 31.07 35.92
C PRO A 23 6.71 30.02 35.97
N ASP A 24 7.05 28.82 36.43
CA ASP A 24 6.11 27.76 36.80
C ASP A 24 5.11 28.23 37.88
N ARG A 25 3.82 27.91 37.71
CA ARG A 25 2.87 27.86 38.82
C ARG A 25 1.79 26.79 38.65
N LYS A 26 1.94 25.72 39.44
CA LYS A 26 0.87 24.75 39.75
C LYS A 26 -0.22 25.44 40.56
N LEU A 27 -1.49 25.11 40.31
CA LEU A 27 -2.61 25.39 41.22
C LEU A 27 -3.55 24.15 41.32
N PRO A 28 -4.32 24.01 42.42
CA PRO A 28 -4.74 22.70 42.91
C PRO A 28 -6.20 22.31 42.61
N MET A 29 -6.49 21.01 42.76
CA MET A 29 -7.85 20.46 42.81
C MET A 29 -8.64 20.97 44.03
N LYS A 30 -9.97 21.13 43.87
CA LYS A 30 -10.97 20.76 44.89
C LYS A 30 -12.42 20.79 44.35
N SER A 31 -13.12 19.66 44.49
CA SER A 31 -14.57 19.53 44.68
C SER A 31 -14.79 19.03 46.13
N PRO A 32 -16.00 19.00 46.76
CA PRO A 32 -17.12 18.12 46.35
C PRO A 32 -18.57 18.57 46.75
N ALA A 33 -19.52 17.61 46.68
CA ALA A 33 -20.98 17.58 47.04
C ALA A 33 -21.96 17.85 45.85
N GLN A 34 -22.81 16.94 45.34
CA GLN A 34 -23.77 15.95 45.91
C GLN A 34 -24.93 16.63 46.69
N SER A 35 -26.23 16.43 46.42
CA SER A 35 -27.05 15.23 46.13
C SER A 35 -28.27 15.63 45.22
N ALA A 36 -28.98 14.80 44.43
CA ALA A 36 -29.85 13.67 44.83
C ALA A 36 -30.25 12.71 43.67
N ASN A 37 -30.90 11.58 44.00
CA ASN A 37 -31.03 10.35 43.19
C ASN A 37 -32.46 10.03 42.66
N PRO A 38 -32.67 8.98 41.81
CA PRO A 38 -33.84 8.84 40.90
C PRO A 38 -34.83 7.68 41.20
N THR A 39 -35.91 7.55 40.39
CA THR A 39 -36.72 6.32 40.13
C THR A 39 -37.66 6.54 38.89
N PRO A 40 -38.33 5.53 38.26
CA PRO A 40 -38.23 5.35 36.78
C PRO A 40 -39.54 5.15 35.94
N SER A 41 -39.35 4.97 34.61
CA SER A 41 -40.26 4.37 33.58
C SER A 41 -41.38 5.25 32.98
N PRO A 42 -41.97 4.91 31.79
CA PRO A 42 -41.68 3.82 30.83
C PRO A 42 -41.41 4.27 29.36
N ASN A 43 -41.12 3.29 28.48
CA ASN A 43 -40.82 3.43 27.04
C ASN A 43 -42.09 3.44 26.15
N PRO A 44 -42.10 4.05 24.94
CA PRO A 44 -42.21 3.20 23.73
C PRO A 44 -41.56 3.74 22.42
N ASN A 45 -41.19 2.80 21.53
CA ASN A 45 -40.75 3.05 20.13
C ASN A 45 -41.91 3.05 19.11
N PRO A 46 -41.72 3.66 17.93
CA PRO A 46 -42.30 3.22 16.66
C PRO A 46 -41.26 2.61 15.69
N ARG A 47 -41.73 1.81 14.71
CA ARG A 47 -40.93 1.00 13.76
C ARG A 47 -40.80 1.65 12.36
N PRO A 48 -40.01 1.03 11.46
CA PRO A 48 -40.52 0.70 10.13
C PRO A 48 -40.42 -0.80 9.74
N PHE A 49 -40.89 -1.13 8.54
CA PHE A 49 -41.36 -2.45 8.05
C PHE A 49 -40.78 -2.76 6.64
N LEU A 50 -40.85 -3.94 5.99
CA LEU A 50 -41.52 -5.23 6.26
C LEU A 50 -40.85 -6.43 5.49
N THR A 51 -40.17 -7.37 6.16
CA THR A 51 -39.96 -8.81 5.72
C THR A 51 -39.19 -9.15 4.43
N ARG A 52 -38.80 -10.40 4.08
CA ARG A 52 -39.14 -11.84 4.41
C ARG A 52 -37.91 -12.70 3.98
N ARG A 53 -37.63 -13.96 4.37
CA ARG A 53 -37.95 -14.90 5.48
C ARG A 53 -37.06 -16.16 5.27
N ILE A 54 -36.46 -16.73 6.33
CA ILE A 54 -36.03 -18.14 6.39
C ILE A 54 -36.50 -18.72 7.74
N LEU A 55 -36.91 -19.99 7.77
CA LEU A 55 -37.43 -20.70 8.96
C LEU A 55 -36.55 -21.91 9.26
N SER A 56 -36.28 -22.14 10.55
CA SER A 56 -35.65 -23.37 11.08
C SER A 56 -36.69 -24.23 11.80
N PRO A 57 -36.71 -25.56 11.64
CA PRO A 57 -37.56 -26.46 12.45
C PRO A 57 -36.96 -26.71 13.85
N GLY A 58 -37.83 -26.94 14.84
CA GLY A 58 -37.45 -27.08 16.25
C GLY A 58 -37.32 -28.52 16.78
N ARG A 59 -36.91 -28.63 18.05
CA ARG A 59 -36.88 -29.87 18.85
C ARG A 59 -38.28 -30.28 19.34
N VAL A 60 -38.51 -31.59 19.49
CA VAL A 60 -39.40 -32.17 20.53
C VAL A 60 -38.83 -33.55 20.95
N SER A 61 -38.96 -33.92 22.23
CA SER A 61 -38.79 -35.28 22.77
C SER A 61 -40.05 -35.63 23.57
N PRO A 62 -40.42 -36.92 23.73
CA PRO A 62 -40.43 -37.48 25.10
C PRO A 62 -40.28 -39.02 25.28
N ILE A 63 -39.55 -39.40 26.35
CA ILE A 63 -39.90 -40.34 27.45
C ILE A 63 -40.08 -41.87 27.20
N ASP A 64 -39.65 -42.62 28.23
CA ASP A 64 -39.46 -44.07 28.43
C ASP A 64 -40.66 -45.02 28.31
N SER A 65 -40.34 -46.32 28.31
CA SER A 65 -41.16 -47.41 28.85
C SER A 65 -40.26 -48.51 29.43
N ASP A 66 -40.64 -49.06 30.58
CA ASP A 66 -39.77 -49.87 31.47
C ASP A 66 -39.76 -51.40 31.24
N GLN A 67 -38.77 -52.01 31.90
CA GLN A 67 -38.39 -53.43 32.02
C GLN A 67 -39.50 -54.45 32.37
N ILE A 68 -39.28 -55.77 32.09
CA ILE A 68 -39.51 -56.91 33.03
C ILE A 68 -38.58 -58.14 32.71
N ALA A 69 -37.89 -58.64 33.77
CA ALA A 69 -37.42 -60.01 34.12
C ALA A 69 -36.28 -60.79 33.39
N ALA A 70 -35.59 -61.60 34.24
CA ALA A 70 -34.56 -62.63 33.99
C ALA A 70 -35.21 -64.01 33.63
N ASP A 71 -34.55 -65.18 33.53
CA ASP A 71 -33.27 -65.73 34.05
C ASP A 71 -32.94 -67.06 33.30
N LEU A 72 -31.68 -67.54 33.21
CA LEU A 72 -31.23 -68.94 32.90
C LEU A 72 -29.67 -69.04 32.69
N PRO A 73 -29.03 -70.23 32.92
CA PRO A 73 -27.59 -70.37 33.24
C PRO A 73 -26.63 -70.66 32.05
N PRO A 74 -25.29 -70.62 32.27
CA PRO A 74 -24.27 -70.75 31.21
C PRO A 74 -23.77 -72.19 30.96
N THR A 75 -23.28 -72.43 29.74
CA THR A 75 -22.65 -73.70 29.29
C THR A 75 -21.35 -73.37 28.52
N PRO A 76 -20.25 -74.17 28.63
CA PRO A 76 -18.89 -73.63 28.53
C PRO A 76 -18.25 -73.67 27.13
N ALA A 77 -17.18 -72.88 26.97
CA ALA A 77 -16.35 -72.82 25.76
C ALA A 77 -15.27 -73.93 25.71
N PRO A 78 -14.84 -74.35 24.51
CA PRO A 78 -13.52 -74.93 24.24
C PRO A 78 -12.53 -73.87 23.68
N PRO A 79 -11.20 -74.14 23.67
CA PRO A 79 -10.21 -73.09 23.92
C PRO A 79 -9.35 -72.62 22.73
N CYS A 80 -8.85 -71.38 22.87
CA CYS A 80 -7.50 -70.87 22.57
C CYS A 80 -6.67 -71.49 21.42
N VAL A 81 -6.55 -70.74 20.31
CA VAL A 81 -5.35 -70.49 19.46
C VAL A 81 -5.68 -69.18 18.69
N THR A 82 -4.87 -68.13 18.54
CA THR A 82 -3.48 -67.80 18.91
C THR A 82 -3.43 -66.35 19.43
N GLU A 83 -2.49 -66.04 20.32
CA GLU A 83 -2.05 -64.65 20.50
C GLU A 83 -1.27 -64.22 19.24
N GLU A 84 -1.91 -63.47 18.34
CA GLU A 84 -1.13 -62.61 17.44
C GLU A 84 -0.56 -61.48 18.29
N ALA A 85 0.76 -61.48 18.45
CA ALA A 85 1.46 -60.47 19.23
C ALA A 85 1.23 -59.09 18.60
N SER A 86 0.43 -58.27 19.30
CA SER A 86 0.39 -56.82 19.07
C SER A 86 1.78 -56.27 19.29
N THR A 87 2.54 -56.16 18.20
CA THR A 87 3.89 -55.57 18.19
C THR A 87 3.72 -54.06 18.27
N ASP A 88 3.55 -53.61 19.50
CA ASP A 88 3.34 -52.24 19.94
C ASP A 88 4.60 -51.39 19.64
N PHE A 89 4.91 -51.16 18.36
CA PHE A 89 6.12 -50.49 17.89
C PHE A 89 6.07 -49.01 18.27
N LYS A 90 7.09 -48.58 19.01
CA LYS A 90 7.21 -47.21 19.56
C LYS A 90 8.53 -46.62 19.10
N PHE A 91 8.46 -45.49 18.41
CA PHE A 91 9.64 -44.71 18.04
C PHE A 91 9.52 -43.28 18.57
N GLN A 92 10.65 -42.60 18.70
CA GLN A 92 10.70 -41.21 19.16
C GLN A 92 10.88 -40.26 17.99
N LEU A 93 9.93 -39.33 17.82
CA LEU A 93 10.14 -38.13 17.03
C LEU A 93 10.90 -37.12 17.88
N LYS A 94 12.08 -36.69 17.44
CA LYS A 94 12.93 -35.75 18.17
C LYS A 94 13.18 -34.53 17.31
N GLU A 95 12.87 -33.34 17.82
CA GLU A 95 13.18 -32.11 17.09
C GLU A 95 14.70 -31.91 17.02
N LYS A 96 15.22 -31.45 15.87
CA LYS A 96 16.68 -31.27 15.67
C LYS A 96 17.26 -30.35 16.75
N GLY A 97 18.24 -30.86 17.50
CA GLY A 97 18.89 -30.15 18.60
C GLY A 97 18.15 -30.22 19.96
N ALA A 98 16.93 -30.77 20.04
CA ALA A 98 16.23 -30.95 21.30
C ALA A 98 16.83 -32.09 22.15
N ARG A 99 16.72 -31.97 23.49
CA ARG A 99 17.19 -33.01 24.43
C ARG A 99 16.13 -34.06 24.80
N ARG A 100 14.88 -33.89 24.37
CA ARG A 100 13.76 -34.80 24.62
C ARG A 100 13.05 -35.10 23.29
N GLY A 101 12.76 -36.37 23.05
CA GLY A 101 11.88 -36.80 21.96
C GLY A 101 10.44 -36.99 22.45
N PHE A 102 9.49 -36.89 21.53
CA PHE A 102 8.10 -37.29 21.70
C PHE A 102 7.95 -38.75 21.28
N VAL A 103 7.45 -39.61 22.17
CA VAL A 103 7.19 -41.02 21.85
C VAL A 103 5.90 -41.11 21.03
N VAL A 104 6.00 -41.60 19.80
CA VAL A 104 4.85 -42.00 18.99
C VAL A 104 4.62 -43.48 19.20
N GLN A 105 3.44 -43.86 19.69
CA GLN A 105 2.97 -45.24 19.69
C GLN A 105 2.15 -45.46 18.42
N LEU A 106 2.54 -46.46 17.62
CA LEU A 106 1.79 -46.83 16.44
C LEU A 106 0.61 -47.71 16.85
N LEU A 107 -0.61 -47.27 16.54
CA LEU A 107 -1.82 -48.08 16.82
C LEU A 107 -1.97 -49.26 15.85
N ASP A 108 -1.51 -49.11 14.60
CA ASP A 108 -1.42 -50.19 13.62
C ASP A 108 -0.14 -50.02 12.75
N PRO A 109 0.95 -50.74 13.08
CA PRO A 109 2.15 -50.77 12.25
C PRO A 109 1.90 -51.29 10.84
N GLY A 110 0.96 -52.22 10.66
CA GLY A 110 0.59 -52.79 9.36
C GLY A 110 0.00 -51.75 8.42
N LEU A 111 -0.96 -50.95 8.90
CA LEU A 111 -1.56 -49.85 8.13
C LEU A 111 -0.53 -48.81 7.70
N LEU A 112 0.42 -48.46 8.58
CA LEU A 112 1.48 -47.49 8.30
C LEU A 112 2.49 -48.04 7.29
N CYS A 113 2.91 -49.30 7.43
CA CYS A 113 3.76 -49.99 6.46
C CYS A 113 3.09 -50.16 5.09
N GLN A 114 1.76 -50.27 5.02
CA GLN A 114 1.01 -50.32 3.76
C GLN A 114 0.96 -48.96 3.06
N ASN A 115 0.77 -47.87 3.83
CA ASN A 115 0.61 -46.52 3.29
C ASN A 115 1.94 -45.78 3.05
N SER A 116 3.04 -46.17 3.69
CA SER A 116 4.32 -45.45 3.64
C SER A 116 5.52 -46.40 3.69
N HIS A 117 6.40 -46.27 2.69
CA HIS A 117 7.69 -46.97 2.67
C HIS A 117 8.62 -46.50 3.80
N PHE A 118 8.50 -45.25 4.25
CA PHE A 118 9.31 -44.72 5.33
C PHE A 118 9.10 -45.48 6.64
N PHE A 119 7.84 -45.75 7.03
CA PHE A 119 7.56 -46.52 8.25
C PHE A 119 7.92 -48.00 8.11
N ARG A 120 7.81 -48.58 6.91
CA ARG A 120 8.30 -49.95 6.64
C ARG A 120 9.80 -50.06 6.86
N GLU A 121 10.58 -49.15 6.25
CA GLU A 121 12.03 -49.08 6.39
C GLU A 121 12.46 -48.77 7.84
N LEU A 122 11.67 -47.98 8.58
CA LEU A 122 11.91 -47.69 10.00
C LEU A 122 11.75 -48.94 10.89
N ILE A 123 10.73 -49.76 10.62
CA ILE A 123 10.43 -50.99 11.36
C ILE A 123 11.41 -52.12 10.99
N GLU A 124 11.73 -52.28 9.71
CA GLU A 124 12.70 -53.28 9.22
C GLU A 124 14.11 -53.06 9.78
N ASN A 125 14.51 -51.79 10.02
CA ASN A 125 15.81 -51.43 10.59
C ASN A 125 15.78 -51.21 12.12
N ASP A 126 14.71 -51.60 12.81
CA ASP A 126 14.49 -51.41 14.27
C ASP A 126 14.88 -50.00 14.78
N THR A 127 14.54 -48.97 13.99
CA THR A 127 15.01 -47.61 14.22
C THR A 127 14.11 -46.87 15.21
N THR A 128 14.59 -46.76 16.45
CA THR A 128 13.81 -46.25 17.59
C THR A 128 13.73 -44.72 17.71
N THR A 129 14.53 -43.95 16.94
CA THR A 129 14.54 -42.47 17.02
C THR A 129 14.69 -41.85 15.62
N VAL A 130 13.86 -40.85 15.31
CA VAL A 130 13.87 -40.07 14.06
C VAL A 130 14.02 -38.60 14.42
N GLU A 131 15.03 -37.92 13.85
CA GLU A 131 15.18 -36.47 14.00
C GLU A 131 14.40 -35.70 12.92
N VAL A 132 13.54 -34.77 13.34
CA VAL A 132 12.61 -34.01 12.48
C VAL A 132 12.70 -32.50 12.72
N ASP A 133 12.22 -31.72 11.75
CA ASP A 133 12.23 -30.25 11.82
C ASP A 133 11.04 -29.67 12.62
N ASN A 134 9.93 -30.41 12.75
CA ASN A 134 8.77 -30.01 13.54
C ASN A 134 7.98 -31.25 13.99
N VAL A 135 7.91 -31.51 15.29
CA VAL A 135 7.27 -32.73 15.82
C VAL A 135 5.75 -32.69 15.68
N ASP A 136 5.12 -31.54 15.84
CA ASP A 136 3.66 -31.40 15.76
C ASP A 136 3.14 -31.66 14.34
N LEU A 137 3.81 -31.15 13.31
CA LEU A 137 3.45 -31.41 11.91
C LEU A 137 3.61 -32.89 11.53
N TYR A 138 4.63 -33.57 12.05
CA TYR A 138 4.79 -35.02 11.85
C TYR A 138 3.71 -35.82 12.59
N LYS A 139 3.30 -35.39 13.78
CA LYS A 139 2.21 -36.00 14.53
C LYS A 139 0.87 -35.83 13.80
N ASP A 140 0.56 -34.62 13.32
CA ASP A 140 -0.63 -34.35 12.53
C ASP A 140 -0.63 -35.19 11.24
N ALA A 141 0.52 -35.30 10.57
CA ALA A 141 0.68 -36.16 9.39
C ALA A 141 0.41 -37.65 9.69
N ILE A 142 0.96 -38.19 10.78
CA ILE A 142 0.77 -39.59 11.17
C ILE A 142 -0.70 -39.87 11.54
N GLN A 143 -1.35 -38.97 12.29
CA GLN A 143 -2.77 -39.10 12.62
C GLN A 143 -3.67 -39.12 11.38
N LEU A 144 -3.27 -38.41 10.32
CA LEU A 144 -4.02 -38.36 9.06
C LEU A 144 -3.88 -39.62 8.20
N ILE A 145 -2.90 -40.51 8.43
CA ILE A 145 -2.74 -41.74 7.62
C ILE A 145 -3.90 -42.72 7.83
N ASP A 146 -4.50 -42.74 9.02
CA ASP A 146 -5.67 -43.56 9.37
C ASP A 146 -7.01 -42.93 8.92
N SER A 147 -7.00 -41.66 8.49
CA SER A 147 -8.22 -40.95 8.10
C SER A 147 -8.70 -41.31 6.68
N THR A 148 -10.02 -41.29 6.47
CA THR A 148 -10.61 -41.44 5.12
C THR A 148 -10.28 -40.22 4.26
N ASP A 149 -10.27 -40.35 2.93
CA ASP A 149 -9.97 -39.22 2.02
C ASP A 149 -10.87 -37.99 2.27
N LYS A 150 -12.12 -38.20 2.72
CA LYS A 150 -13.04 -37.11 3.05
C LYS A 150 -12.62 -36.39 4.33
N ASP A 151 -12.27 -37.14 5.36
CA ASP A 151 -11.84 -36.59 6.66
C ASP A 151 -10.46 -35.92 6.53
N PHE A 152 -9.57 -36.50 5.72
CA PHE A 152 -8.28 -35.95 5.36
C PHE A 152 -8.41 -34.56 4.71
N ILE A 153 -9.19 -34.44 3.64
CA ILE A 153 -9.44 -33.17 2.97
C ILE A 153 -10.16 -32.18 3.89
N ALA A 154 -11.15 -32.61 4.67
CA ALA A 154 -11.85 -31.75 5.62
C ALA A 154 -10.90 -31.20 6.71
N SER A 155 -9.94 -32.00 7.18
CA SER A 155 -8.91 -31.57 8.12
C SER A 155 -7.95 -30.55 7.48
N ILE A 156 -7.49 -30.81 6.25
CA ILE A 156 -6.62 -29.90 5.51
C ILE A 156 -7.29 -28.55 5.23
N VAL A 157 -8.55 -28.55 4.78
CA VAL A 157 -9.34 -27.32 4.56
C VAL A 157 -9.45 -26.50 5.85
N LYS A 158 -9.54 -27.16 7.01
CA LYS A 158 -9.65 -26.50 8.33
C LYS A 158 -8.34 -25.89 8.82
N ILE A 159 -7.18 -26.45 8.48
CA ILE A 159 -5.86 -25.91 8.89
C ILE A 159 -5.33 -24.81 7.94
N GLY A 160 -5.84 -24.74 6.71
CA GLY A 160 -5.51 -23.69 5.74
C GLY A 160 -4.26 -23.96 4.89
N VAL A 161 -4.11 -23.20 3.80
CA VAL A 161 -3.09 -23.40 2.76
C VAL A 161 -1.66 -23.37 3.32
N SER A 162 -1.28 -22.36 4.10
CA SER A 162 0.07 -22.26 4.68
C SER A 162 0.51 -23.51 5.45
N LYS A 163 -0.41 -24.13 6.21
CA LYS A 163 -0.16 -25.39 6.91
C LYS A 163 -0.25 -26.61 6.00
N ALA A 164 -1.11 -26.59 4.98
CA ALA A 164 -1.17 -27.65 3.97
C ALA A 164 0.13 -27.77 3.16
N ILE A 165 0.83 -26.66 2.92
CA ILE A 165 2.16 -26.63 2.28
C ILE A 165 3.21 -27.25 3.22
N ASP A 166 3.22 -26.86 4.50
CA ASP A 166 4.13 -27.42 5.50
C ASP A 166 3.88 -28.94 5.67
N LEU A 167 2.60 -29.35 5.67
CA LEU A 167 2.18 -30.75 5.72
C LEU A 167 2.59 -31.51 4.46
N LEU A 168 2.45 -30.92 3.25
CA LEU A 168 2.91 -31.52 2.00
C LEU A 168 4.41 -31.88 2.05
N GLN A 169 5.25 -30.99 2.60
CA GLN A 169 6.67 -31.27 2.79
C GLN A 169 6.91 -32.50 3.69
N VAL A 170 6.13 -32.63 4.78
CA VAL A 170 6.18 -33.80 5.67
C VAL A 170 5.70 -35.06 4.93
N MET A 171 4.59 -35.00 4.20
CA MET A 171 4.03 -36.13 3.43
C MET A 171 5.00 -36.63 2.36
N CYS A 172 5.74 -35.74 1.69
CA CYS A 172 6.83 -36.09 0.80
C CYS A 172 7.98 -36.80 1.54
N THR A 173 8.34 -36.32 2.73
CA THR A 173 9.44 -36.89 3.52
C THR A 173 9.11 -38.31 4.02
N ILE A 174 7.88 -38.54 4.48
CA ILE A 174 7.39 -39.88 4.85
C ILE A 174 6.93 -40.73 3.65
N LYS A 175 7.05 -40.23 2.41
CA LYS A 175 6.66 -40.92 1.17
C LYS A 175 5.20 -41.44 1.20
N PHE A 176 4.25 -40.63 1.68
CA PHE A 176 2.82 -40.99 1.77
C PHE A 176 2.04 -40.46 0.55
N GLU A 177 2.00 -41.24 -0.54
CA GLU A 177 1.46 -40.82 -1.85
C GLU A 177 0.01 -40.33 -1.79
N ARG A 178 -0.87 -41.02 -1.05
CA ARG A 178 -2.28 -40.62 -0.85
C ARG A 178 -2.40 -39.23 -0.20
N GLY A 179 -1.54 -38.94 0.78
CA GLY A 179 -1.46 -37.64 1.43
C GLY A 179 -0.90 -36.56 0.52
N ILE A 180 0.19 -36.84 -0.21
CA ILE A 180 0.80 -35.92 -1.18
C ILE A 180 -0.25 -35.47 -2.21
N LEU A 181 -0.93 -36.42 -2.87
CA LEU A 181 -1.98 -36.14 -3.86
C LEU A 181 -3.14 -35.32 -3.28
N SER A 182 -3.52 -35.58 -2.03
CA SER A 182 -4.64 -34.91 -1.38
C SER A 182 -4.29 -33.49 -0.93
N CYS A 183 -3.06 -33.27 -0.44
CA CYS A 183 -2.50 -31.94 -0.19
C CYS A 183 -2.42 -31.12 -1.50
N LEU A 184 -1.88 -31.71 -2.58
CA LEU A 184 -1.76 -31.03 -3.88
C LEU A 184 -3.13 -30.63 -4.44
N LYS A 185 -4.14 -31.51 -4.37
CA LYS A 185 -5.53 -31.19 -4.79
C LYS A 185 -6.15 -30.04 -4.01
N TYR A 186 -5.90 -29.94 -2.71
CA TYR A 186 -6.38 -28.81 -1.92
C TYR A 186 -5.63 -27.51 -2.29
N ILE A 187 -4.32 -27.58 -2.46
CA ILE A 187 -3.48 -26.43 -2.82
C ILE A 187 -3.89 -25.89 -4.21
N GLU A 188 -4.07 -26.76 -5.21
CA GLU A 188 -4.55 -26.39 -6.54
C GLU A 188 -5.94 -25.74 -6.51
N ALA A 189 -6.87 -26.26 -5.71
CA ALA A 189 -8.22 -25.71 -5.62
C ALA A 189 -8.35 -24.43 -4.76
N ALA A 190 -7.30 -24.04 -4.02
CA ALA A 190 -7.35 -22.92 -3.08
C ALA A 190 -6.71 -21.62 -3.63
N PRO A 191 -7.22 -20.43 -3.24
CA PRO A 191 -6.51 -19.17 -3.40
C PRO A 191 -5.31 -19.11 -2.44
N TRP A 192 -4.26 -18.40 -2.83
CA TRP A 192 -3.02 -18.27 -2.04
C TRP A 192 -2.77 -16.81 -1.69
N THR A 193 -2.03 -16.59 -0.60
CA THR A 193 -1.40 -15.30 -0.27
C THR A 193 0.05 -15.28 -0.76
N GLU A 194 0.65 -14.08 -0.90
CA GLU A 194 2.06 -13.91 -1.32
C GLU A 194 3.05 -14.76 -0.47
N ASN A 195 2.79 -14.87 0.85
CA ASN A 195 3.59 -15.70 1.75
C ASN A 195 3.43 -17.21 1.51
N GLU A 196 2.29 -17.65 0.97
CA GLU A 196 2.02 -19.04 0.62
C GLU A 196 2.59 -19.38 -0.77
N GLU A 197 2.58 -18.43 -1.70
CA GLU A 197 3.27 -18.54 -2.99
C GLU A 197 4.79 -18.67 -2.82
N GLU A 198 5.41 -17.83 -1.98
CA GLU A 198 6.85 -17.95 -1.69
C GLU A 198 7.19 -19.28 -0.98
N LYS A 199 6.35 -19.74 -0.05
CA LYS A 199 6.47 -21.09 0.54
C LYS A 199 6.39 -22.19 -0.53
N LEU A 200 5.47 -22.08 -1.48
CA LEU A 200 5.34 -23.04 -2.59
C LEU A 200 6.58 -23.01 -3.49
N ASN A 201 7.08 -21.84 -3.88
CA ASN A 201 8.33 -21.70 -4.65
C ASN A 201 9.53 -22.34 -3.93
N ILE A 202 9.68 -22.09 -2.63
CA ILE A 202 10.70 -22.71 -1.79
C ILE A 202 10.54 -24.24 -1.72
N LEU A 203 9.32 -24.77 -1.69
CA LEU A 203 9.06 -26.20 -1.65
C LEU A 203 9.35 -26.88 -3.01
N PHE A 204 8.86 -26.30 -4.10
CA PHE A 204 8.96 -26.84 -5.46
C PHE A 204 10.39 -26.74 -6.01
N SER A 205 11.20 -25.78 -5.53
CA SER A 205 12.65 -25.75 -5.82
C SER A 205 13.44 -26.88 -5.14
N LYS A 206 12.92 -27.44 -4.03
CA LYS A 206 13.57 -28.51 -3.24
C LYS A 206 13.09 -29.91 -3.61
N ILE A 207 11.80 -30.06 -3.94
CA ILE A 207 11.14 -31.35 -4.16
C ILE A 207 10.65 -31.44 -5.60
N LYS A 208 11.08 -32.49 -6.31
CA LYS A 208 10.55 -32.83 -7.63
C LYS A 208 9.36 -33.77 -7.47
N PHE A 209 8.18 -33.27 -7.81
CA PHE A 209 6.94 -34.04 -7.89
C PHE A 209 6.81 -34.74 -9.26
N LYS A 210 5.95 -35.76 -9.34
CA LYS A 210 5.66 -36.52 -10.59
C LYS A 210 4.19 -36.42 -11.01
N GLU A 211 3.35 -35.87 -10.15
CA GLU A 211 1.91 -35.79 -10.26
C GLU A 211 1.52 -34.68 -11.27
N PRO A 212 0.59 -34.92 -12.22
CA PRO A 212 0.28 -33.95 -13.27
C PRO A 212 -0.29 -32.62 -12.73
N ILE A 213 -1.02 -32.66 -11.61
CA ILE A 213 -1.58 -31.48 -10.92
C ILE A 213 -0.52 -30.45 -10.48
N VAL A 214 0.74 -30.87 -10.41
CA VAL A 214 1.89 -30.00 -10.11
C VAL A 214 2.10 -29.01 -11.25
N GLU A 215 1.80 -29.39 -12.48
CA GLU A 215 1.88 -28.51 -13.65
C GLU A 215 0.88 -27.36 -13.51
N ASP A 216 -0.39 -27.64 -13.15
CA ASP A 216 -1.42 -26.62 -12.90
C ASP A 216 -1.01 -25.65 -11.77
N ILE A 217 -0.40 -26.16 -10.69
CA ILE A 217 0.13 -25.33 -9.60
C ILE A 217 1.31 -24.47 -10.09
N VAL A 218 2.22 -25.02 -10.87
CA VAL A 218 3.38 -24.33 -11.43
C VAL A 218 2.97 -23.27 -12.46
N LEU A 219 1.94 -23.50 -13.26
CA LEU A 219 1.34 -22.54 -14.19
C LEU A 219 0.68 -21.34 -13.47
N ARG A 220 0.28 -21.51 -12.20
CA ARG A 220 -0.19 -20.41 -11.33
C ARG A 220 0.96 -19.66 -10.66
N LEU A 221 2.03 -20.35 -10.26
CA LEU A 221 3.19 -19.76 -9.56
C LEU A 221 4.12 -18.99 -10.51
N ASN A 222 4.42 -19.58 -11.67
CA ASN A 222 5.27 -18.94 -12.68
C ASN A 222 4.39 -18.24 -13.71
N GLN A 223 4.64 -16.95 -13.93
CA GLN A 223 4.18 -16.29 -15.15
C GLN A 223 4.70 -17.09 -16.35
N THR A 224 3.79 -17.64 -17.15
CA THR A 224 4.17 -18.53 -18.25
C THR A 224 5.01 -17.79 -19.29
N ALA A 225 6.09 -18.42 -19.74
CA ALA A 225 6.99 -17.85 -20.75
C ALA A 225 6.30 -17.59 -22.11
N ASP A 226 5.06 -18.05 -22.29
CA ASP A 226 4.22 -17.72 -23.43
C ASP A 226 3.72 -16.26 -23.40
N PHE A 227 3.57 -15.64 -22.21
CA PHE A 227 3.30 -14.19 -22.11
C PHE A 227 4.52 -13.35 -22.51
N SER A 228 5.74 -13.84 -22.35
CA SER A 228 6.96 -13.18 -22.86
C SER A 228 7.12 -13.24 -24.38
N SER A 229 6.28 -14.00 -25.11
CA SER A 229 6.37 -14.10 -26.58
C SER A 229 5.70 -12.95 -27.34
N SER A 230 4.90 -12.10 -26.67
CA SER A 230 4.38 -10.86 -27.25
C SER A 230 4.15 -9.76 -26.21
N ALA A 231 4.91 -8.67 -26.32
CA ALA A 231 4.77 -7.44 -25.53
C ALA A 231 5.14 -7.54 -24.03
N GLU A 232 6.41 -7.91 -23.74
CA GLU A 232 7.05 -7.76 -22.41
C GLU A 232 7.11 -6.31 -21.87
N GLY A 233 6.68 -5.32 -22.68
CA GLY A 233 6.16 -4.06 -22.19
C GLY A 233 4.80 -3.79 -22.81
N ASP A 234 3.74 -3.47 -22.07
CA ASP A 234 3.69 -3.19 -20.63
C ASP A 234 2.21 -3.21 -20.20
N LEU A 235 1.77 -4.27 -19.50
CA LEU A 235 0.37 -4.43 -19.07
C LEU A 235 -0.06 -3.28 -18.13
N ALA A 236 0.86 -2.77 -17.30
CA ALA A 236 0.58 -1.65 -16.43
C ALA A 236 0.38 -0.36 -17.23
N ILE A 237 1.18 -0.08 -18.26
CA ILE A 237 0.97 1.05 -19.19
C ILE A 237 -0.34 0.89 -19.93
N HIS A 238 -0.70 -0.30 -20.40
CA HIS A 238 -1.99 -0.51 -21.06
C HIS A 238 -3.15 -0.19 -20.10
N LEU A 239 -3.09 -0.68 -18.85
CA LEU A 239 -4.08 -0.34 -17.83
C LEU A 239 -4.11 1.16 -17.54
N ILE A 240 -2.95 1.81 -17.37
CA ILE A 240 -2.82 3.26 -17.16
C ILE A 240 -3.44 4.04 -18.32
N GLN A 241 -3.22 3.62 -19.57
CA GLN A 241 -3.79 4.24 -20.76
C GLN A 241 -5.31 4.07 -20.82
N GLN A 242 -5.85 2.88 -20.53
CA GLN A 242 -7.30 2.64 -20.45
C GLN A 242 -7.95 3.52 -19.36
N ILE A 243 -7.31 3.64 -18.20
CA ILE A 243 -7.77 4.49 -17.10
C ILE A 243 -7.73 5.98 -17.49
N ALA A 244 -6.65 6.44 -18.11
CA ALA A 244 -6.52 7.84 -18.57
C ALA A 244 -7.59 8.22 -19.61
N ASN A 245 -7.94 7.27 -20.49
CA ASN A 245 -8.98 7.43 -21.51
C ASN A 245 -10.42 7.27 -20.99
N SER A 246 -10.61 6.86 -19.74
CA SER A 246 -11.96 6.60 -19.19
C SER A 246 -12.76 7.89 -18.99
N THR A 247 -14.03 7.85 -19.42
CA THR A 247 -14.95 9.00 -19.44
C THR A 247 -15.59 9.29 -18.08
N ASN A 248 -15.79 8.27 -17.24
CA ASN A 248 -16.41 8.40 -15.92
C ASN A 248 -15.39 8.86 -14.88
N SER A 249 -15.51 10.10 -14.40
CA SER A 249 -14.55 10.74 -13.51
C SER A 249 -14.50 10.18 -12.08
N SER A 250 -15.58 9.56 -11.56
CA SER A 250 -15.54 8.91 -10.23
C SER A 250 -14.89 7.53 -10.32
N ALA A 251 -15.37 6.68 -11.24
CA ALA A 251 -14.79 5.35 -11.47
C ALA A 251 -13.30 5.43 -11.83
N ARG A 252 -12.91 6.44 -12.63
CA ARG A 252 -11.50 6.71 -12.93
C ARG A 252 -10.68 6.93 -11.66
N LYS A 253 -11.15 7.75 -10.72
CA LYS A 253 -10.42 8.08 -9.48
C LYS A 253 -10.24 6.87 -8.57
N ASP A 254 -11.27 6.05 -8.44
CA ASP A 254 -11.22 4.81 -7.64
C ASP A 254 -10.17 3.84 -8.21
N VAL A 255 -10.17 3.64 -9.53
CA VAL A 255 -9.20 2.76 -10.22
C VAL A 255 -7.78 3.38 -10.25
N GLN A 256 -7.66 4.71 -10.42
CA GLN A 256 -6.38 5.42 -10.29
C GLN A 256 -5.75 5.24 -8.91
N SER A 257 -6.56 5.29 -7.84
CA SER A 257 -6.12 5.05 -6.47
C SER A 257 -5.65 3.61 -6.27
N LEU A 258 -6.42 2.63 -6.75
CA LEU A 258 -6.07 1.21 -6.69
C LEU A 258 -4.75 0.90 -7.42
N VAL A 259 -4.64 1.32 -8.68
CA VAL A 259 -3.44 1.08 -9.50
C VAL A 259 -2.22 1.83 -8.95
N LYS A 260 -2.41 3.04 -8.41
CA LYS A 260 -1.33 3.75 -7.70
C LYS A 260 -0.85 2.95 -6.49
N GLY A 261 -1.74 2.41 -5.66
CA GLY A 261 -1.38 1.58 -4.51
C GLY A 261 -0.56 0.34 -4.93
N ILE A 262 -1.01 -0.36 -5.98
CA ILE A 262 -0.30 -1.54 -6.53
C ILE A 262 1.11 -1.17 -7.03
N LEU A 263 1.24 -0.06 -7.78
CA LEU A 263 2.50 0.36 -8.42
C LEU A 263 3.46 1.14 -7.51
N CYS A 264 3.02 1.60 -6.33
CA CYS A 264 3.79 2.50 -5.47
C CYS A 264 4.00 1.97 -4.04
N ASP A 265 3.04 1.24 -3.47
CA ASP A 265 3.01 0.85 -2.06
C ASP A 265 3.25 -0.66 -1.84
N SER A 266 3.43 -1.45 -2.91
CA SER A 266 3.83 -2.86 -2.87
C SER A 266 5.26 -3.01 -2.34
N SER A 267 5.37 -3.27 -1.04
CA SER A 267 6.62 -3.18 -0.28
C SER A 267 7.30 -4.52 -0.01
N VAL A 268 6.78 -5.63 -0.54
CA VAL A 268 7.14 -6.99 -0.07
C VAL A 268 8.21 -7.65 -0.96
N TYR A 269 8.14 -7.58 -2.29
CA TYR A 269 9.13 -8.19 -3.18
C TYR A 269 9.53 -7.30 -4.38
N GLN A 270 10.83 -7.35 -4.71
CA GLN A 270 11.54 -6.74 -5.84
C GLN A 270 10.95 -5.46 -6.46
N LYS A 271 11.43 -4.32 -5.96
CA LYS A 271 11.22 -2.98 -6.57
C LYS A 271 11.74 -2.87 -8.02
N ASP A 272 12.55 -3.84 -8.45
CA ASP A 272 13.09 -3.97 -9.80
C ASP A 272 12.09 -4.60 -10.81
N GLN A 273 10.94 -5.12 -10.35
CA GLN A 273 9.94 -5.84 -11.18
C GLN A 273 8.67 -5.05 -11.51
N THR A 274 8.57 -3.73 -11.25
CA THR A 274 7.32 -3.00 -11.59
C THR A 274 7.01 -2.97 -13.09
N GLY A 275 7.96 -3.34 -13.96
CA GLY A 275 7.76 -3.49 -15.42
C GLY A 275 7.50 -2.17 -16.15
N LEU A 276 7.38 -1.05 -15.41
CA LEU A 276 6.96 0.25 -15.91
C LEU A 276 8.00 0.82 -16.89
N ASN A 277 7.66 0.78 -18.16
CA ASN A 277 8.47 1.38 -19.20
C ASN A 277 8.42 2.92 -19.06
N ARG A 278 9.56 3.49 -18.69
CA ARG A 278 9.77 4.94 -18.55
C ARG A 278 9.30 5.71 -19.77
N ASP A 279 9.71 5.29 -20.95
CA ASP A 279 9.44 6.00 -22.20
C ASP A 279 7.94 5.94 -22.53
N SER A 280 7.29 4.81 -22.27
CA SER A 280 5.84 4.67 -22.39
C SER A 280 5.07 5.59 -21.42
N LEU A 281 5.49 5.72 -20.16
CA LEU A 281 4.91 6.70 -19.22
C LEU A 281 5.07 8.14 -19.74
N TYR A 282 6.22 8.48 -20.32
CA TYR A 282 6.44 9.79 -20.92
C TYR A 282 5.65 10.02 -22.22
N GLN A 283 5.39 8.98 -23.03
CA GLN A 283 4.46 9.04 -24.16
C GLN A 283 3.03 9.34 -23.70
N LEU A 284 2.57 8.74 -22.59
CA LEU A 284 1.27 9.05 -22.00
C LEU A 284 1.20 10.49 -21.46
N CYS A 285 2.26 10.96 -20.80
CA CYS A 285 2.37 12.37 -20.36
C CYS A 285 2.30 13.33 -21.55
N ASN A 286 3.07 13.06 -22.61
CA ASN A 286 3.07 13.87 -23.84
C ASN A 286 1.71 13.83 -24.56
N SER A 287 1.01 12.70 -24.54
CA SER A 287 -0.35 12.58 -25.11
C SER A 287 -1.34 13.48 -24.35
N CYS A 288 -1.33 13.45 -23.02
CA CYS A 288 -2.18 14.31 -22.19
C CYS A 288 -1.83 15.80 -22.36
N LEU A 289 -0.54 16.15 -22.47
CA LEU A 289 -0.08 17.52 -22.72
C LEU A 289 -0.47 18.03 -24.11
N SER A 290 -0.37 17.19 -25.14
CA SER A 290 -0.77 17.55 -26.51
C SER A 290 -2.28 17.82 -26.55
N PHE A 291 -3.09 16.90 -26.00
CA PHE A 291 -4.55 17.11 -25.89
C PHE A 291 -4.89 18.39 -25.10
N LEU A 292 -4.17 18.71 -24.03
CA LEU A 292 -4.35 19.98 -23.31
C LEU A 292 -4.04 21.20 -24.19
N LYS A 293 -2.96 21.18 -24.99
CA LYS A 293 -2.66 22.27 -25.92
C LYS A 293 -3.78 22.43 -26.95
N ASP A 294 -4.24 21.34 -27.53
CA ASP A 294 -5.25 21.37 -28.60
C ASP A 294 -6.62 21.87 -28.06
N LEU A 295 -6.97 21.50 -26.81
CA LEU A 295 -8.10 22.09 -26.07
C LEU A 295 -7.95 23.61 -25.85
N PHE A 296 -6.75 24.07 -25.47
CA PHE A 296 -6.43 25.48 -25.27
C PHE A 296 -6.22 26.27 -26.59
N LYS A 297 -6.17 25.59 -27.73
CA LYS A 297 -6.26 26.22 -29.07
C LYS A 297 -7.69 26.24 -29.62
N GLY A 298 -8.58 25.40 -29.07
CA GLY A 298 -9.92 25.15 -29.63
C GLY A 298 -9.91 24.23 -30.85
N GLU A 299 -8.83 23.47 -31.06
CA GLU A 299 -8.66 22.57 -32.21
C GLU A 299 -9.37 21.21 -32.03
N VAL A 300 -9.72 20.84 -30.79
CA VAL A 300 -10.48 19.63 -30.46
C VAL A 300 -11.91 20.00 -30.06
N SER A 301 -12.92 19.46 -30.76
CA SER A 301 -14.34 19.70 -30.47
C SER A 301 -15.26 18.54 -30.93
N THR A 302 -14.82 17.30 -30.75
CA THR A 302 -15.66 16.09 -30.94
C THR A 302 -16.33 15.60 -29.65
N ASP A 303 -15.85 16.06 -28.49
CA ASP A 303 -16.40 15.72 -27.17
C ASP A 303 -17.44 16.77 -26.74
N THR A 304 -18.62 16.31 -26.31
CA THR A 304 -19.75 17.15 -25.91
C THR A 304 -19.62 17.73 -24.49
N ARG A 305 -18.61 17.30 -23.72
CA ARG A 305 -18.38 17.80 -22.35
C ARG A 305 -17.86 19.25 -22.35
N PRO A 306 -18.16 20.04 -21.29
CA PRO A 306 -17.60 21.39 -21.15
C PRO A 306 -16.07 21.38 -21.15
N LEU A 307 -15.45 22.40 -21.77
CA LEU A 307 -13.99 22.55 -21.85
C LEU A 307 -13.30 22.39 -20.48
N ILE A 308 -13.85 22.99 -19.42
CA ILE A 308 -13.33 22.88 -18.04
C ILE A 308 -13.27 21.43 -17.54
N GLU A 309 -14.24 20.59 -17.93
CA GLU A 309 -14.26 19.17 -17.55
C GLU A 309 -13.19 18.39 -18.31
N GLN A 310 -13.05 18.63 -19.61
CA GLN A 310 -12.02 18.00 -20.46
C GLN A 310 -10.61 18.38 -19.97
N VAL A 311 -10.36 19.67 -19.71
CA VAL A 311 -9.10 20.18 -19.13
C VAL A 311 -8.86 19.57 -17.74
N SER A 312 -9.85 19.58 -16.84
CA SER A 312 -9.72 18.96 -15.51
C SER A 312 -9.41 17.47 -15.60
N SER A 313 -9.95 16.76 -16.59
CA SER A 313 -9.70 15.33 -16.81
C SER A 313 -8.23 15.07 -17.19
N GLN A 314 -7.66 15.85 -18.11
CA GLN A 314 -6.25 15.68 -18.50
C GLN A 314 -5.28 16.17 -17.43
N VAL A 315 -5.64 17.23 -16.67
CA VAL A 315 -4.89 17.67 -15.49
C VAL A 315 -4.86 16.57 -14.42
N GLU A 316 -6.00 15.92 -14.15
CA GLU A 316 -6.05 14.76 -13.25
C GLU A 316 -5.13 13.63 -13.73
N ASN A 317 -5.21 13.27 -15.02
CA ASN A 317 -4.32 12.25 -15.62
C ASN A 317 -2.83 12.61 -15.48
N LEU A 318 -2.44 13.85 -15.80
CA LEU A 318 -1.05 14.31 -15.67
C LEU A 318 -0.56 14.31 -14.22
N THR A 319 -1.39 14.79 -13.27
CA THR A 319 -1.00 14.76 -11.85
C THR A 319 -0.86 13.34 -11.32
N TRP A 320 -1.72 12.41 -11.75
CA TRP A 320 -1.62 10.99 -11.38
C TRP A 320 -0.37 10.31 -11.98
N LEU A 321 -0.09 10.53 -13.27
CA LEU A 321 1.14 10.05 -13.92
C LEU A 321 2.39 10.61 -13.24
N PHE A 322 2.39 11.89 -12.87
CA PHE A 322 3.50 12.52 -12.13
C PHE A 322 3.70 11.91 -10.74
N GLU A 323 2.63 11.54 -10.03
CA GLU A 323 2.74 10.82 -8.75
C GLU A 323 3.34 9.42 -8.91
N ILE A 324 2.95 8.67 -9.95
CA ILE A 324 3.55 7.36 -10.29
C ILE A 324 5.06 7.53 -10.57
N LEU A 325 5.42 8.54 -11.39
CA LEU A 325 6.81 8.86 -11.70
C LEU A 325 7.63 9.27 -10.46
N ILE A 326 7.04 10.00 -9.51
CA ILE A 326 7.71 10.38 -8.24
C ILE A 326 8.00 9.15 -7.40
N ASN A 327 7.01 8.27 -7.22
CA ASN A 327 7.17 7.09 -6.35
C ASN A 327 8.17 6.07 -6.91
N ASN A 328 8.36 6.08 -8.24
CA ASN A 328 9.33 5.26 -8.96
C ASN A 328 10.68 5.99 -9.25
N ASN A 329 10.94 7.18 -8.69
CA ASN A 329 12.17 7.96 -8.90
C ASN A 329 12.50 8.27 -10.39
N MET A 330 11.47 8.52 -11.21
CA MET A 330 11.61 8.78 -12.66
C MET A 330 11.14 10.17 -13.09
N ALA A 331 10.75 11.03 -12.15
CA ALA A 331 9.99 12.27 -12.39
C ALA A 331 10.78 13.50 -12.85
N GLU A 332 12.12 13.48 -12.84
CA GLU A 332 12.96 14.64 -13.19
C GLU A 332 12.71 15.14 -14.62
N ILE A 333 12.47 14.24 -15.58
CA ILE A 333 12.16 14.62 -16.98
C ILE A 333 10.78 15.29 -17.06
N PHE A 334 9.81 14.91 -16.23
CA PHE A 334 8.50 15.57 -16.18
C PHE A 334 8.61 17.04 -15.76
N VAL A 335 9.53 17.36 -14.86
CA VAL A 335 9.78 18.74 -14.40
C VAL A 335 10.31 19.60 -15.55
N ASP A 336 11.25 19.07 -16.32
CA ASP A 336 11.82 19.72 -17.52
C ASP A 336 10.78 19.87 -18.63
N LEU A 337 10.01 18.81 -18.88
CA LEU A 337 8.87 18.79 -19.80
C LEU A 337 7.82 19.84 -19.43
N TRP A 338 7.44 19.95 -18.15
CA TRP A 338 6.48 20.96 -17.67
C TRP A 338 7.04 22.39 -17.74
N GLY A 339 8.31 22.57 -17.36
CA GLY A 339 9.00 23.86 -17.46
C GLY A 339 9.11 24.39 -18.90
N SER A 340 9.13 23.50 -19.89
CA SER A 340 9.27 23.80 -21.32
C SER A 340 7.96 24.15 -22.04
N GLN A 341 6.83 24.27 -21.34
CA GLN A 341 5.50 24.52 -21.95
C GLN A 341 5.19 25.99 -22.24
N GLU A 342 6.10 26.73 -22.89
CA GLU A 342 5.91 28.17 -23.20
C GLU A 342 4.61 28.50 -23.94
N GLU A 343 4.24 27.65 -24.90
CA GLU A 343 2.99 27.78 -25.68
C GLU A 343 1.76 27.71 -24.78
N LEU A 344 1.75 26.77 -23.83
CA LEU A 344 0.64 26.57 -22.90
C LEU A 344 0.56 27.71 -21.88
N VAL A 345 1.70 28.29 -21.47
CA VAL A 345 1.75 29.51 -20.64
C VAL A 345 1.18 30.71 -21.38
N LYS A 346 1.50 30.90 -22.67
CA LYS A 346 0.91 31.97 -23.50
C LYS A 346 -0.60 31.79 -23.66
N LEU A 347 -1.07 30.55 -23.85
CA LEU A 347 -2.51 30.26 -23.92
C LEU A 347 -3.20 30.45 -22.56
N HIS A 348 -2.57 30.09 -21.44
CA HIS A 348 -3.10 30.25 -20.07
C HIS A 348 -3.60 31.68 -19.80
N GLU A 349 -2.84 32.70 -20.21
CA GLU A 349 -3.18 34.12 -20.02
C GLU A 349 -4.51 34.50 -20.70
N CYS A 350 -4.81 33.90 -21.86
CA CYS A 350 -6.00 34.19 -22.67
C CYS A 350 -7.30 33.60 -22.10
N TYR A 351 -7.23 32.60 -21.21
CA TYR A 351 -8.41 31.90 -20.71
C TYR A 351 -8.94 32.49 -19.40
N SER A 352 -10.20 32.19 -19.10
CA SER A 352 -10.83 32.61 -17.84
C SER A 352 -10.14 31.93 -16.64
N PRO A 353 -10.12 32.58 -15.46
CA PRO A 353 -9.58 31.98 -14.23
C PRO A 353 -10.16 30.60 -13.90
N MET A 354 -11.43 30.36 -14.28
CA MET A 354 -12.13 29.09 -14.07
C MET A 354 -11.57 27.92 -14.89
N VAL A 355 -10.90 28.18 -16.03
CA VAL A 355 -10.30 27.12 -16.86
C VAL A 355 -8.81 27.03 -16.58
N ARG A 356 -8.10 28.17 -16.56
CA ARG A 356 -6.64 28.20 -16.49
C ARG A 356 -6.07 27.77 -15.14
N TYR A 357 -6.82 27.92 -14.03
CA TYR A 357 -6.38 27.44 -12.72
C TYR A 357 -6.20 25.91 -12.67
N GLU A 358 -6.85 25.16 -13.57
CA GLU A 358 -6.63 23.71 -13.67
C GLU A 358 -5.18 23.40 -14.07
N LEU A 359 -4.59 24.15 -15.00
CA LEU A 359 -3.16 24.01 -15.35
C LEU A 359 -2.27 24.35 -14.15
N SER A 360 -2.61 25.41 -13.42
CA SER A 360 -1.89 25.81 -12.21
C SER A 360 -1.92 24.74 -11.10
N ARG A 361 -2.86 23.78 -11.12
CA ARG A 361 -2.82 22.60 -10.21
C ARG A 361 -1.63 21.68 -10.51
N VAL A 362 -1.25 21.51 -11.79
CA VAL A 362 -0.06 20.73 -12.17
C VAL A 362 1.20 21.42 -11.62
N SER A 363 1.30 22.73 -11.80
CA SER A 363 2.41 23.54 -11.24
C SER A 363 2.49 23.44 -9.72
N VAL A 364 1.35 23.49 -9.00
CA VAL A 364 1.32 23.25 -7.54
C VAL A 364 1.91 21.90 -7.18
N CYS A 365 1.53 20.81 -7.88
CA CYS A 365 2.09 19.48 -7.63
C CYS A 365 3.61 19.44 -7.88
N VAL A 366 4.10 20.06 -8.96
CA VAL A 366 5.54 20.14 -9.27
C VAL A 366 6.30 20.93 -8.20
N PHE A 367 5.80 22.10 -7.77
CA PHE A 367 6.42 22.88 -6.70
C PHE A 367 6.42 22.14 -5.35
N ILE A 368 5.35 21.39 -5.02
CA ILE A 368 5.31 20.53 -3.83
C ILE A 368 6.40 19.45 -3.89
N ALA A 369 6.58 18.80 -5.04
CA ALA A 369 7.57 17.75 -5.20
C ALA A 369 9.02 18.29 -5.12
N LEU A 370 9.28 19.45 -5.76
CA LEU A 370 10.56 20.16 -5.68
C LEU A 370 10.87 20.61 -4.25
N GLY A 371 9.91 21.24 -3.57
CA GLY A 371 10.08 21.75 -2.21
C GLY A 371 10.23 20.68 -1.12
N LYS A 372 9.68 19.48 -1.36
CA LYS A 372 9.91 18.29 -0.52
C LYS A 372 11.32 17.69 -0.70
N GLY A 373 12.10 18.14 -1.67
CA GLY A 373 13.41 17.54 -2.00
C GLY A 373 13.31 16.12 -2.57
N LYS A 374 12.15 15.73 -3.11
CA LYS A 374 11.91 14.39 -3.71
C LYS A 374 12.49 14.23 -5.12
N LEU A 375 13.03 15.30 -5.70
CA LEU A 375 13.43 15.38 -7.11
C LEU A 375 14.87 15.92 -7.21
N GLN A 376 15.73 15.23 -7.96
CA GLN A 376 17.13 15.60 -8.15
C GLN A 376 17.34 16.46 -9.40
N CYS A 377 16.49 17.48 -9.56
CA CYS A 377 16.54 18.39 -10.71
C CYS A 377 17.76 19.33 -10.65
N LYS A 378 18.43 19.49 -11.79
CA LYS A 378 19.47 20.51 -11.99
C LYS A 378 18.92 21.93 -11.77
N GLY A 379 19.82 22.88 -11.50
CA GLY A 379 19.45 24.25 -11.11
C GLY A 379 18.78 25.05 -12.22
N ASP A 380 19.16 24.81 -13.47
CA ASP A 380 18.55 25.32 -14.70
C ASP A 380 17.09 24.84 -14.85
N VAL A 381 16.83 23.53 -14.76
CA VAL A 381 15.46 22.96 -14.82
C VAL A 381 14.57 23.55 -13.72
N ARG A 382 15.09 23.68 -12.50
CA ARG A 382 14.37 24.35 -11.39
C ARG A 382 14.09 25.82 -11.70
N THR A 383 15.08 26.55 -12.22
CA THR A 383 14.93 27.95 -12.67
C THR A 383 13.82 28.08 -13.72
N GLN A 384 13.80 27.17 -14.70
CA GLN A 384 12.88 27.20 -15.83
C GLN A 384 11.42 27.01 -15.38
N VAL A 385 11.14 26.06 -14.49
CA VAL A 385 9.79 25.90 -13.92
C VAL A 385 9.33 27.16 -13.19
N PHE A 386 10.21 27.81 -12.43
CA PHE A 386 9.87 29.09 -11.79
C PHE A 386 9.62 30.20 -12.83
N ASN A 387 10.47 30.35 -13.84
CA ASN A 387 10.26 31.33 -14.92
C ASN A 387 8.92 31.14 -15.65
N SER A 388 8.55 29.89 -15.95
CA SER A 388 7.34 29.58 -16.74
C SER A 388 6.07 29.60 -15.91
N TRP A 389 6.10 29.14 -14.65
CA TRP A 389 4.88 28.80 -13.90
C TRP A 389 4.70 29.51 -12.55
N PHE A 390 5.69 30.26 -12.05
CA PHE A 390 5.52 30.98 -10.79
C PHE A 390 4.43 32.06 -10.90
N GLY A 391 4.56 32.98 -11.86
CA GLY A 391 3.57 34.04 -12.14
C GLY A 391 2.14 33.50 -12.37
N PRO A 392 1.92 32.53 -13.28
CA PRO A 392 0.62 31.87 -13.45
C PRO A 392 0.04 31.27 -12.15
N THR A 393 0.88 30.62 -11.34
CA THR A 393 0.45 30.02 -10.07
C THR A 393 0.10 31.08 -9.02
N LEU A 394 0.84 32.19 -8.97
CA LEU A 394 0.47 33.36 -8.16
C LEU A 394 -0.87 33.93 -8.63
N LEU A 395 -1.05 34.15 -9.94
CA LEU A 395 -2.25 34.72 -10.55
C LEU A 395 -3.51 33.91 -10.17
N ASP A 396 -3.44 32.59 -10.24
CA ASP A 396 -4.59 31.73 -10.00
C ASP A 396 -4.78 31.28 -8.53
N PHE A 397 -3.88 31.65 -7.60
CA PHE A 397 -3.93 31.17 -6.21
C PHE A 397 -5.29 31.36 -5.51
N GLY A 398 -5.95 32.51 -5.74
CA GLY A 398 -7.31 32.75 -5.23
C GLY A 398 -8.35 31.72 -5.72
N TRP A 399 -8.22 31.22 -6.95
CA TRP A 399 -9.08 30.15 -7.48
C TRP A 399 -8.68 28.77 -7.01
N LEU A 400 -7.37 28.47 -6.99
CA LEU A 400 -6.84 27.24 -6.38
C LEU A 400 -7.36 27.06 -4.95
N LYS A 401 -7.33 28.13 -4.14
CA LYS A 401 -7.81 28.12 -2.75
C LYS A 401 -9.33 27.95 -2.60
N ARG A 402 -10.13 28.48 -3.54
CA ARG A 402 -11.60 28.28 -3.58
C ARG A 402 -11.99 26.88 -4.05
N CYS A 403 -11.20 26.28 -4.94
CA CYS A 403 -11.45 24.98 -5.56
C CYS A 403 -10.26 24.02 -5.36
N PRO A 404 -10.00 23.57 -4.11
CA PRO A 404 -8.77 22.85 -3.74
C PRO A 404 -8.53 21.54 -4.49
N LYS A 405 -9.59 20.79 -4.85
CA LYS A 405 -9.51 19.48 -5.51
C LYS A 405 -8.44 18.52 -4.90
N GLY A 406 -8.34 18.51 -3.57
CA GLY A 406 -7.38 17.66 -2.82
C GLY A 406 -6.04 18.30 -2.47
N LEU A 407 -5.78 19.54 -2.88
CA LEU A 407 -4.54 20.27 -2.56
C LEU A 407 -4.52 20.78 -1.11
N ASP A 408 -3.42 20.51 -0.40
CA ASP A 408 -3.08 21.14 0.88
C ASP A 408 -2.30 22.44 0.63
N PHE A 409 -2.96 23.59 0.85
CA PHE A 409 -2.35 24.90 0.65
C PHE A 409 -1.29 25.26 1.67
N ARG A 410 -1.36 24.74 2.90
CA ARG A 410 -0.31 24.99 3.90
C ARG A 410 0.97 24.27 3.48
N MET A 411 0.84 23.03 3.02
CA MET A 411 1.97 22.27 2.47
C MET A 411 2.51 22.92 1.20
N PHE A 412 1.64 23.42 0.31
CA PHE A 412 2.06 24.15 -0.88
C PHE A 412 2.81 25.45 -0.57
N GLU A 413 2.33 26.30 0.34
CA GLU A 413 3.01 27.55 0.72
C GLU A 413 4.41 27.28 1.29
N GLU A 414 4.54 26.28 2.17
CA GLU A 414 5.83 25.87 2.72
C GLU A 414 6.77 25.34 1.64
N THR A 415 6.32 24.38 0.82
CA THR A 415 7.14 23.75 -0.22
C THR A 415 7.49 24.70 -1.37
N LEU A 416 6.61 25.59 -1.80
CA LEU A 416 6.92 26.64 -2.77
C LEU A 416 8.06 27.54 -2.24
N GLY A 417 7.98 27.91 -0.96
CA GLY A 417 9.04 28.66 -0.28
C GLY A 417 10.37 27.90 -0.24
N GLN A 418 10.36 26.61 0.11
CA GLN A 418 11.57 25.78 0.10
C GLN A 418 12.14 25.63 -1.32
N ALA A 419 11.31 25.35 -2.31
CA ALA A 419 11.71 25.21 -3.71
C ALA A 419 12.39 26.48 -4.24
N LEU A 420 11.82 27.66 -3.94
CA LEU A 420 12.38 28.96 -4.31
C LEU A 420 13.75 29.18 -3.63
N LEU A 421 13.88 28.84 -2.34
CA LEU A 421 15.15 28.89 -1.60
C LEU A 421 16.26 27.96 -2.14
N THR A 422 15.95 27.03 -3.07
CA THR A 422 16.96 26.19 -3.74
C THR A 422 17.61 26.84 -4.97
N LEU A 423 17.08 27.97 -5.46
CA LEU A 423 17.59 28.69 -6.64
C LEU A 423 18.84 29.54 -6.32
N PRO A 424 19.64 29.97 -7.31
CA PRO A 424 20.65 31.02 -7.12
C PRO A 424 20.10 32.32 -6.53
N LEU A 425 20.83 32.99 -5.63
CA LEU A 425 20.35 34.16 -4.87
C LEU A 425 19.78 35.31 -5.73
N VAL A 426 20.35 35.56 -6.91
CA VAL A 426 19.88 36.60 -7.86
C VAL A 426 18.48 36.26 -8.38
N GLN A 427 18.19 34.98 -8.61
CA GLN A 427 16.86 34.53 -9.01
C GLN A 427 15.89 34.54 -7.83
N GLN A 428 16.35 34.14 -6.64
CA GLN A 428 15.53 34.22 -5.41
C GLN A 428 15.03 35.65 -5.21
N GLN A 429 15.91 36.66 -5.37
CA GLN A 429 15.53 38.07 -5.31
C GLN A 429 14.38 38.40 -6.26
N ARG A 430 14.53 38.09 -7.56
CA ARG A 430 13.49 38.36 -8.58
C ARG A 430 12.14 37.75 -8.19
N PHE A 431 12.09 36.48 -7.81
CA PHE A 431 10.83 35.82 -7.47
C PHE A 431 10.25 36.30 -6.13
N PHE A 432 11.08 36.70 -5.16
CA PHE A 432 10.60 37.34 -3.93
C PHE A 432 10.06 38.76 -4.16
N GLU A 433 10.63 39.53 -5.08
CA GLU A 433 10.11 40.85 -5.49
C GLU A 433 8.78 40.71 -6.23
N GLU A 434 8.67 39.76 -7.16
CA GLU A 434 7.42 39.42 -7.86
C GLU A 434 6.32 38.97 -6.88
N TRP A 435 6.66 38.06 -5.96
CA TRP A 435 5.77 37.62 -4.88
C TRP A 435 5.33 38.80 -4.01
N PHE A 436 6.25 39.65 -3.57
CA PHE A 436 5.95 40.77 -2.68
C PHE A 436 5.00 41.77 -3.34
N SER A 437 5.23 42.09 -4.62
CA SER A 437 4.33 42.92 -5.43
C SER A 437 2.93 42.31 -5.54
N CYS A 438 2.82 41.00 -5.80
CA CYS A 438 1.54 40.32 -5.87
C CYS A 438 0.82 40.27 -4.50
N PHE A 439 1.56 39.94 -3.43
CA PHE A 439 1.04 39.79 -2.08
C PHE A 439 0.58 41.13 -1.49
N SER A 440 1.28 42.24 -1.78
CA SER A 440 0.88 43.57 -1.29
C SER A 440 -0.48 44.04 -1.83
N VAL A 441 -0.88 43.56 -3.02
CA VAL A 441 -2.17 43.90 -3.64
C VAL A 441 -3.27 42.89 -3.25
N ARG A 442 -2.93 41.60 -3.16
CA ARG A 442 -3.91 40.49 -3.10
C ARG A 442 -4.03 39.80 -1.75
N GLY A 443 -3.09 40.02 -0.83
CA GLY A 443 -3.09 39.46 0.52
C GLY A 443 -3.37 37.95 0.54
N MET A 444 -4.50 37.56 1.14
CA MET A 444 -4.89 36.16 1.34
C MET A 444 -5.22 35.37 0.05
N GLU A 445 -5.25 36.04 -1.12
CA GLU A 445 -5.34 35.44 -2.46
C GLU A 445 -3.97 35.31 -3.17
N CYS A 446 -2.88 35.37 -2.41
CA CYS A 446 -1.51 35.07 -2.83
C CYS A 446 -0.88 34.10 -1.80
N PRO A 447 -0.02 33.15 -2.19
CA PRO A 447 0.61 32.21 -1.24
C PRO A 447 1.47 32.95 -0.21
N ASN A 448 1.43 32.53 1.05
CA ASN A 448 2.22 33.13 2.12
C ASN A 448 3.67 32.60 2.15
N LEU A 449 4.57 33.26 1.42
CA LEU A 449 6.01 32.92 1.40
C LEU A 449 6.84 33.63 2.49
N SER A 450 6.20 34.24 3.51
CA SER A 450 6.87 35.09 4.52
C SER A 450 8.03 34.40 5.23
N THR A 451 7.90 33.10 5.56
CA THR A 451 8.97 32.33 6.22
C THR A 451 10.19 32.18 5.31
N ALA A 452 9.97 31.84 4.03
CA ALA A 452 11.05 31.69 3.06
C ALA A 452 11.71 33.04 2.74
N PHE A 453 10.91 34.10 2.58
CA PHE A 453 11.40 35.47 2.42
C PHE A 453 12.31 35.89 3.57
N GLN A 454 11.93 35.62 4.83
CA GLN A 454 12.79 35.91 5.98
C GLN A 454 14.11 35.13 5.97
N VAL A 455 14.12 33.87 5.49
CA VAL A 455 15.34 33.07 5.37
C VAL A 455 16.26 33.66 4.30
N TRP A 456 15.73 33.99 3.12
CA TRP A 456 16.48 34.66 2.06
C TRP A 456 17.01 36.02 2.52
N TRP A 457 16.15 36.89 3.08
CA TRP A 457 16.53 38.22 3.56
C TRP A 457 17.72 38.17 4.53
N ARG A 458 17.66 37.27 5.53
CA ARG A 458 18.78 37.08 6.47
C ARG A 458 20.06 36.66 5.74
N ARG A 459 19.98 35.74 4.77
CA ARG A 459 21.15 35.28 3.99
C ARG A 459 21.74 36.37 3.08
N SER A 460 20.90 37.14 2.40
CA SER A 460 21.31 38.16 1.42
C SER A 460 22.07 39.34 2.01
N PHE A 461 21.84 39.67 3.29
CA PHE A 461 22.51 40.79 3.96
C PHE A 461 23.60 40.38 4.96
N ILE A 462 23.84 39.08 5.18
CA ILE A 462 25.04 38.61 5.90
C ILE A 462 26.24 38.75 4.95
N ARG A 463 26.96 39.86 5.09
CA ARG A 463 28.27 40.04 4.45
C ARG A 463 29.23 39.00 5.02
N SER A 464 29.78 38.13 4.18
CA SER A 464 30.86 37.25 4.59
C SER A 464 32.11 38.09 4.89
N VAL A 465 32.53 38.14 6.16
CA VAL A 465 33.85 38.67 6.54
C VAL A 465 34.91 37.63 6.18
N VAL A 466 35.04 37.34 4.89
CA VAL A 466 36.19 36.64 4.34
C VAL A 466 37.24 37.69 4.08
N HIS A 467 38.16 37.84 5.05
CA HIS A 467 39.45 38.45 4.72
C HIS A 467 40.10 37.57 3.65
N PRO A 468 40.48 38.10 2.47
CA PRO A 468 41.46 37.44 1.65
C PRO A 468 42.78 37.51 2.42
N GLY A 469 43.10 36.43 3.13
CA GLY A 469 44.40 36.28 3.76
C GLY A 469 45.47 36.42 2.70
N ARG A 470 46.35 37.41 2.84
CA ARG A 470 47.61 37.47 2.10
C ARG A 470 48.43 36.24 2.51
N GLY A 471 48.31 35.17 1.75
CA GLY A 471 49.34 34.15 1.65
C GLY A 471 50.38 34.65 0.67
N ASP A 472 51.48 35.18 1.17
CA ASP A 472 52.62 35.58 0.34
C ASP A 472 53.23 34.36 -0.34
N HIS A 473 53.31 34.38 -1.67
CA HIS A 473 54.39 33.73 -2.40
C HIS A 473 54.82 34.64 -3.56
N ALA A 474 55.70 35.59 -3.23
CA ALA A 474 56.51 36.27 -4.23
C ALA A 474 57.45 35.23 -4.87
N VAL A 475 57.23 34.94 -6.14
CA VAL A 475 58.21 34.26 -6.99
C VAL A 475 58.92 35.33 -7.80
N THR A 476 60.18 35.61 -7.45
CA THR A 476 61.14 36.32 -8.30
C THR A 476 62.46 35.60 -8.27
N SER A 477 63.03 35.44 -9.47
CA SER A 477 64.41 35.00 -9.74
C SER A 477 65.46 35.98 -9.23
#